data_AF-G5HR04-F1
#
_entry.id   AF-G5HR04-F1
#
_cell.length_a   1.000
_cell.length_b   1.000
_cell.length_c   1.000
_cell.angle_alpha   90.00
_cell.angle_beta   90.00
_cell.angle_gamma   90.00
#
_symmetry.space_group_name_H-M   'P 1'
#
loop_
_entity.id
_entity.type
_entity.pdbx_description
1 polymer ?
#
loop_
_entity_poly.entity_id
_entity_poly.type
_entity_poly.pdbx_seq_one_letter_code
_entity_poly.pdbx_strand_id
1 'polypeptide(L)'
;MKITDYQKVQTLDESNIVLIDGNNGTKTIMVTDFIKSLIGLTSSQDFISGVNLSELTQINTLSADDKLLIGTAAGNKAIGADDALFAILDAFVPKEQRRMIYRGKNLGSVITDDQKANIKNGTFKGFFLGDYWSIGSYTWRIVDFDYWYNCGDTAFTTPHLVIMPDKPLYNAQMNETNITTGGYVGSKMYTKNLAQAKTLAASAFGDLILTHREYLTNAVSNGYPSAGAWFDSTLELPNEIMMYGSLVFTPAGDGTVVVNRYTIGKTQLALFTVVPKMISNRATFWLRDIVSSAVFAGVNYGGDTTCYVASDSYGVRPVFAIG
;
A
#
# COMPACT_ATOMS: atom_id res chain seq x y z
N MET A 1 -16.14 -37.60 -58.19
CA MET A 1 -15.21 -36.45 -58.15
C MET A 1 -14.30 -36.67 -56.95
N LYS A 2 -12.98 -36.72 -57.14
CA LYS A 2 -12.03 -36.84 -56.03
C LYS A 2 -11.91 -35.48 -55.35
N ILE A 3 -11.60 -35.45 -54.05
CA ILE A 3 -11.45 -34.19 -53.31
C ILE A 3 -10.35 -33.28 -53.89
N THR A 4 -9.39 -33.88 -54.61
CA THR A 4 -8.31 -33.22 -55.33
C THR A 4 -8.75 -32.49 -56.60
N ASP A 5 -9.96 -32.75 -57.08
CA ASP A 5 -10.49 -32.18 -58.33
C ASP A 5 -11.14 -30.80 -58.10
N TYR A 6 -11.33 -30.41 -56.83
CA TYR A 6 -11.86 -29.10 -56.46
C TYR A 6 -10.77 -28.02 -56.46
N GLN A 7 -11.11 -26.82 -56.92
CA GLN A 7 -10.24 -25.66 -56.77
C GLN A 7 -9.97 -25.35 -55.30
N LYS A 8 -8.72 -25.03 -54.98
CA LYS A 8 -8.34 -24.60 -53.64
C LYS A 8 -8.84 -23.18 -53.40
N VAL A 9 -9.60 -23.00 -52.34
CA VAL A 9 -10.00 -21.69 -51.83
C VAL A 9 -8.89 -21.16 -50.92
N GLN A 10 -8.47 -19.90 -51.10
CA GLN A 10 -7.43 -19.26 -50.27
C GLN A 10 -8.00 -18.31 -49.22
N THR A 11 -9.24 -17.84 -49.41
CA THR A 11 -9.92 -16.91 -48.52
C THR A 11 -11.35 -17.39 -48.29
N LEU A 12 -11.81 -17.34 -47.05
CA LEU A 12 -13.17 -17.68 -46.69
C LEU A 12 -13.96 -16.41 -46.39
N ASP A 13 -15.26 -16.44 -46.68
CA ASP A 13 -16.24 -15.44 -46.30
C ASP A 13 -17.31 -16.04 -45.37
N GLU A 14 -18.17 -15.18 -44.82
CA GLU A 14 -19.19 -15.55 -43.83
C GLU A 14 -20.26 -16.52 -44.37
N SER A 15 -20.45 -16.58 -45.69
CA SER A 15 -21.41 -17.46 -46.35
C SER A 15 -20.88 -18.87 -46.59
N ASN A 16 -19.57 -19.08 -46.43
CA ASN A 16 -18.95 -20.37 -46.69
C ASN A 16 -19.34 -21.40 -45.63
N ILE A 17 -19.45 -22.66 -46.07
CA ILE A 17 -19.80 -23.82 -45.26
C ILE A 17 -18.66 -24.82 -45.31
N VAL A 18 -18.26 -25.32 -44.14
CA VAL A 18 -17.28 -26.40 -44.00
C VAL A 18 -18.03 -27.72 -43.84
N LEU A 19 -17.65 -28.72 -44.63
CA LEU A 19 -18.10 -30.09 -44.43
C LEU A 19 -17.18 -30.78 -43.41
N ILE A 20 -17.76 -31.34 -42.36
CA ILE A 20 -17.06 -32.13 -41.35
C ILE A 20 -17.54 -33.56 -41.47
N ASP A 21 -16.62 -34.47 -41.77
CA ASP A 21 -16.89 -35.90 -41.84
C ASP A 21 -16.37 -36.59 -40.57
N GLY A 22 -17.19 -37.43 -39.94
CA GLY A 22 -16.87 -38.08 -38.66
C GLY A 22 -17.77 -39.26 -38.35
N ASN A 23 -17.65 -39.83 -37.14
CA ASN A 23 -18.32 -41.08 -36.74
C ASN A 23 -19.86 -41.06 -36.85
N ASN A 24 -20.48 -39.88 -37.01
CA ASN A 24 -21.92 -39.69 -37.19
C ASN A 24 -22.30 -39.20 -38.59
N GLY A 25 -21.47 -39.50 -39.60
CA GLY A 25 -21.64 -39.07 -40.99
C GLY A 25 -21.18 -37.64 -41.27
N THR A 26 -21.30 -37.24 -42.53
CA THR A 26 -20.92 -35.89 -42.99
C THR A 26 -21.95 -34.86 -42.55
N LYS A 27 -21.49 -33.81 -41.87
CA LYS A 27 -22.28 -32.68 -41.41
C LYS A 27 -21.71 -31.38 -41.94
N THR A 28 -22.49 -30.31 -41.87
CA THR A 28 -22.06 -28.95 -42.23
C THR A 28 -21.91 -28.08 -40.99
N ILE A 29 -21.00 -27.10 -41.07
CA ILE A 29 -20.89 -26.00 -40.11
C ILE A 29 -20.56 -24.71 -40.88
N MET A 30 -21.15 -23.59 -40.47
CA MET A 30 -20.81 -22.28 -41.02
C MET A 30 -19.36 -21.93 -40.67
N VAL A 31 -18.62 -21.25 -41.56
CA VAL A 31 -17.23 -20.85 -41.26
C VAL A 31 -17.12 -20.04 -39.97
N THR A 32 -18.08 -19.14 -39.70
CA THR A 32 -18.12 -18.33 -38.48
C THR A 32 -18.27 -19.18 -37.21
N ASP A 33 -19.09 -20.23 -37.25
CA ASP A 33 -19.27 -21.15 -36.14
C ASP A 33 -18.13 -22.16 -36.04
N PHE A 34 -17.51 -22.52 -37.16
CA PHE A 34 -16.30 -23.34 -37.22
C PHE A 34 -15.14 -22.66 -36.52
N ILE A 35 -14.90 -21.37 -36.81
CA ILE A 35 -13.86 -20.56 -36.14
C ILE A 35 -14.12 -20.50 -34.63
N LYS A 36 -15.35 -20.22 -34.20
CA LYS A 36 -15.71 -20.22 -32.76
C LYS A 36 -15.47 -21.58 -32.10
N SER A 37 -15.84 -22.65 -32.79
CA SER A 37 -15.62 -24.02 -32.30
C SER A 37 -14.14 -24.37 -32.20
N LEU A 38 -13.32 -23.84 -33.12
CA LEU A 38 -11.87 -24.01 -33.10
C LEU A 38 -11.19 -23.25 -31.95
N ILE A 39 -11.67 -22.04 -31.61
CA ILE A 39 -11.06 -21.23 -30.54
C ILE A 39 -11.06 -21.97 -29.18
N GLY A 40 -12.05 -22.84 -28.94
CA GLY A 40 -12.09 -23.70 -27.75
C GLY A 40 -11.17 -24.93 -27.81
N LEU A 41 -10.62 -25.24 -28.99
CA LEU A 41 -9.78 -26.40 -29.27
C LEU A 41 -8.31 -26.03 -29.57
N THR A 42 -8.01 -24.77 -29.87
CA THR A 42 -6.67 -24.29 -30.21
C THR A 42 -5.95 -23.67 -29.00
N SER A 43 -4.64 -23.87 -28.91
CA SER A 43 -3.83 -23.17 -27.90
C SER A 43 -3.63 -21.69 -28.27
N SER A 44 -3.24 -20.85 -27.31
CA SER A 44 -2.82 -19.46 -27.60
C SER A 44 -1.71 -19.41 -28.65
N GLN A 45 -0.81 -20.38 -28.65
CA GLN A 45 0.30 -20.45 -29.61
C GLN A 45 -0.23 -20.65 -31.03
N ASP A 46 -1.16 -21.59 -31.22
CA ASP A 46 -1.75 -21.88 -32.53
C ASP A 46 -2.55 -20.68 -33.04
N PHE A 47 -3.34 -20.05 -32.16
CA PHE A 47 -4.12 -18.86 -32.51
C PHE A 47 -3.22 -17.70 -32.94
N ILE A 48 -2.20 -17.34 -32.13
CA ILE A 48 -1.31 -16.21 -32.43
C ILE A 48 -0.45 -16.46 -33.67
N SER A 49 -0.06 -17.71 -33.95
CA SER A 49 0.71 -18.04 -35.15
C SER A 49 -0.02 -17.70 -36.46
N GLY A 50 -1.35 -17.64 -36.43
CA GLY A 50 -2.19 -17.21 -37.56
C GLY A 50 -2.45 -15.70 -37.62
N VAL A 51 -2.03 -14.91 -36.63
CA VAL A 51 -2.27 -13.46 -36.56
C VAL A 51 -1.02 -12.70 -36.98
N ASN A 52 -1.09 -11.95 -38.08
CA ASN A 52 -0.04 -11.01 -38.46
C ASN A 52 -0.21 -9.68 -37.70
N LEU A 53 0.54 -9.50 -36.60
CA LEU A 53 0.47 -8.29 -35.76
C LEU A 53 0.74 -6.99 -36.54
N SER A 54 1.48 -7.04 -37.65
CA SER A 54 1.79 -5.85 -38.47
C SER A 54 0.61 -5.34 -39.31
N GLU A 55 -0.42 -6.17 -39.51
CA GLU A 55 -1.64 -5.81 -40.25
C GLU A 55 -2.75 -5.30 -39.32
N LEU A 56 -2.56 -5.41 -38.00
CA LEU A 56 -3.52 -4.91 -37.03
C LEU A 56 -3.45 -3.39 -36.91
N THR A 57 -4.61 -2.77 -36.69
CA THR A 57 -4.66 -1.34 -36.38
C THR A 57 -4.02 -1.10 -35.02
N GLN A 58 -2.96 -0.28 -34.98
CA GLN A 58 -2.32 0.10 -33.74
C GLN A 58 -3.25 1.00 -32.91
N ILE A 59 -3.40 0.65 -31.63
CA ILE A 59 -4.02 1.50 -30.61
C ILE A 59 -2.94 2.01 -29.65
N ASN A 60 -3.12 3.21 -29.11
CA ASN A 60 -2.18 3.83 -28.15
C ASN A 60 -2.84 4.10 -26.79
N THR A 61 -4.08 3.65 -26.59
CA THR A 61 -4.87 3.84 -25.37
C THR A 61 -5.66 2.58 -25.08
N LEU A 62 -5.75 2.21 -23.80
CA LEU A 62 -6.63 1.15 -23.31
C LEU A 62 -7.80 1.78 -22.54
N SER A 63 -8.95 1.13 -22.60
CA SER A 63 -10.15 1.41 -21.81
C SER A 63 -10.38 0.32 -20.76
N ALA A 64 -11.24 0.57 -19.78
CA ALA A 64 -11.59 -0.43 -18.76
C ALA A 64 -12.38 -1.63 -19.34
N ASP A 65 -13.02 -1.44 -20.49
CA ASP A 65 -13.76 -2.49 -21.19
C ASP A 65 -12.83 -3.42 -21.98
N ASP A 66 -11.62 -2.96 -22.31
CA ASP A 66 -10.64 -3.75 -23.04
C ASP A 66 -10.14 -4.93 -22.19
N LYS A 67 -9.88 -6.04 -22.89
CA LYS A 67 -9.36 -7.28 -22.31
C LYS A 67 -8.09 -7.70 -23.03
N LEU A 68 -7.13 -8.21 -22.26
CA LEU A 68 -5.95 -8.88 -22.79
C LEU A 68 -6.16 -10.39 -22.72
N LEU A 69 -5.84 -11.08 -23.81
CA LEU A 69 -5.84 -12.53 -23.87
C LEU A 69 -4.55 -13.06 -23.24
N ILE A 70 -4.68 -13.96 -22.27
CA ILE A 70 -3.58 -14.59 -21.56
C ILE A 70 -3.68 -16.10 -21.74
N GLY A 71 -2.64 -16.70 -22.34
CA GLY A 71 -2.49 -18.14 -22.37
C GLY A 71 -2.08 -18.67 -21.00
N THR A 72 -2.84 -19.63 -20.45
CA THR A 72 -2.51 -20.30 -19.19
C THR A 72 -2.45 -21.81 -19.40
N ALA A 73 -1.91 -22.55 -18.42
CA ALA A 73 -1.94 -24.02 -18.44
C ALA A 73 -3.39 -24.59 -18.46
N ALA A 74 -4.37 -23.80 -17.98
CA ALA A 74 -5.80 -24.14 -18.02
C ALA A 74 -6.53 -23.55 -19.25
N GLY A 75 -5.77 -23.27 -20.32
CA GLY A 75 -6.26 -22.68 -21.57
C GLY A 75 -6.25 -21.16 -21.59
N ASN A 76 -6.84 -20.59 -22.63
CA ASN A 76 -6.87 -19.14 -22.85
C ASN A 76 -7.84 -18.47 -21.86
N LYS A 77 -7.39 -17.38 -21.23
CA LYS A 77 -8.16 -16.55 -20.28
C LYS A 77 -8.12 -15.09 -20.70
N ALA A 78 -9.04 -14.29 -20.19
CA ALA A 78 -9.03 -12.85 -20.37
C ALA A 78 -8.73 -12.15 -19.04
N ILE A 79 -7.96 -11.07 -19.08
CA ILE A 79 -7.78 -10.14 -17.96
C ILE A 79 -8.19 -8.73 -18.39
N GLY A 80 -8.78 -7.96 -17.47
CA GLY A 80 -9.04 -6.53 -17.67
C GLY A 80 -7.76 -5.78 -17.98
N ALA A 81 -7.79 -4.85 -18.94
CA ALA A 81 -6.65 -4.01 -19.24
C ALA A 81 -6.18 -3.19 -18.02
N ASP A 82 -7.12 -2.73 -17.20
CA ASP A 82 -6.90 -2.01 -15.93
C ASP A 82 -6.28 -2.89 -14.83
N ASP A 83 -6.65 -4.17 -14.79
CA ASP A 83 -6.09 -5.16 -13.86
C ASP A 83 -4.71 -5.69 -14.31
N ALA A 84 -4.44 -5.71 -15.61
CA ALA A 84 -3.29 -6.40 -16.20
C ALA A 84 -1.94 -5.90 -15.68
N LEU A 85 -1.76 -4.57 -15.62
CA LEU A 85 -0.50 -3.97 -15.15
C LEU A 85 -0.16 -4.46 -13.74
N PHE A 86 -1.11 -4.34 -12.80
CA PHE A 86 -0.87 -4.70 -11.41
C PHE A 86 -0.83 -6.21 -11.20
N ALA A 87 -1.53 -7.01 -12.01
CA ALA A 87 -1.38 -8.46 -11.97
C ALA A 87 0.03 -8.92 -12.37
N ILE A 88 0.61 -8.32 -13.41
CA ILE A 88 2.00 -8.60 -13.84
C ILE A 88 2.98 -8.16 -12.76
N LEU A 89 2.84 -6.94 -12.25
CA LEU A 89 3.70 -6.44 -11.17
C LEU A 89 3.57 -7.32 -9.92
N ASP A 90 2.36 -7.74 -9.56
CA ASP A 90 2.14 -8.58 -8.38
C ASP A 90 2.78 -9.95 -8.55
N ALA A 91 2.71 -10.53 -9.75
CA ALA A 91 3.27 -11.84 -10.05
C ALA A 91 4.80 -11.85 -10.01
N PHE A 92 5.45 -10.87 -10.65
CA PHE A 92 6.86 -10.97 -11.02
C PHE A 92 7.79 -9.95 -10.34
N VAL A 93 7.24 -8.88 -9.75
CA VAL A 93 8.07 -7.84 -9.12
C VAL A 93 8.26 -8.16 -7.62
N PRO A 94 9.50 -8.07 -7.10
CA PRO A 94 9.77 -8.26 -5.68
C PRO A 94 9.02 -7.24 -4.79
N LYS A 95 8.75 -7.62 -3.54
CA LYS A 95 8.05 -6.74 -2.59
C LYS A 95 8.76 -5.41 -2.36
N GLU A 96 10.09 -5.41 -2.39
CA GLU A 96 10.95 -4.24 -2.19
C GLU A 96 10.72 -3.19 -3.28
N GLN A 97 10.36 -3.62 -4.50
CA GLN A 97 9.97 -2.72 -5.58
C GLN A 97 8.49 -2.33 -5.50
N ARG A 98 7.59 -3.25 -5.12
CA ARG A 98 6.17 -2.91 -4.91
C ARG A 98 5.95 -1.88 -3.80
N ARG A 99 6.83 -1.84 -2.78
CA ARG A 99 6.92 -0.78 -1.77
C ARG A 99 7.08 0.62 -2.38
N MET A 100 7.57 0.73 -3.62
CA MET A 100 7.81 2.01 -4.31
C MET A 100 6.83 2.30 -5.44
N ILE A 101 5.87 1.41 -5.70
CA ILE A 101 4.89 1.55 -6.80
C ILE A 101 3.54 1.89 -6.19
N TYR A 102 3.09 3.14 -6.40
CA TYR A 102 1.79 3.59 -5.93
C TYR A 102 0.65 2.99 -6.76
N ARG A 103 -0.36 2.45 -6.09
CA ARG A 103 -1.61 1.97 -6.71
C ARG A 103 -2.84 2.69 -6.18
N GLY A 104 -3.03 2.71 -4.87
CA GLY A 104 -4.18 3.40 -4.26
C GLY A 104 -5.51 2.68 -4.43
N LYS A 105 -5.53 1.34 -4.48
CA LYS A 105 -6.75 0.53 -4.61
C LYS A 105 -7.42 0.33 -3.24
N ASN A 106 -8.75 0.39 -3.21
CA ASN A 106 -9.53 -0.07 -2.06
C ASN A 106 -9.51 -1.60 -2.00
N LEU A 107 -9.00 -2.14 -0.90
CA LEU A 107 -8.82 -3.56 -0.62
C LEU A 107 -10.07 -4.19 0.02
N GLY A 108 -11.08 -3.39 0.35
CA GLY A 108 -12.33 -3.82 0.94
C GLY A 108 -12.63 -3.15 2.28
N SER A 109 -13.72 -3.58 2.92
CA SER A 109 -14.17 -3.09 4.22
C SER A 109 -13.79 -3.98 5.40
N VAL A 110 -13.15 -5.11 5.12
CA VAL A 110 -12.61 -6.08 6.09
C VAL A 110 -11.36 -6.71 5.49
N ILE A 111 -10.50 -7.27 6.33
CA ILE A 111 -9.29 -7.96 5.89
C ILE A 111 -9.63 -9.43 5.67
N THR A 112 -9.49 -9.88 4.42
CA THR A 112 -9.82 -11.28 4.06
C THR A 112 -8.75 -12.25 4.56
N ASP A 113 -9.08 -13.53 4.64
CA ASP A 113 -8.12 -14.53 5.10
C ASP A 113 -6.92 -14.68 4.15
N ASP A 114 -7.14 -14.53 2.83
CA ASP A 114 -6.07 -14.48 1.84
C ASP A 114 -5.13 -13.28 2.06
N GLN A 115 -5.71 -12.11 2.37
CA GLN A 115 -4.94 -10.92 2.71
C GLN A 115 -4.08 -11.15 3.96
N LYS A 116 -4.66 -11.73 5.03
CA LYS A 116 -3.91 -12.08 6.25
C LYS A 116 -2.77 -13.06 5.95
N ALA A 117 -3.04 -14.09 5.14
CA ALA A 117 -2.03 -15.08 4.76
C ALA A 117 -0.85 -14.44 4.01
N ASN A 118 -1.14 -13.56 3.05
CA ASN A 118 -0.12 -12.85 2.26
C ASN A 118 0.68 -11.81 3.06
N ILE A 119 0.09 -11.23 4.11
CA ILE A 119 0.82 -10.38 5.05
C ILE A 119 1.74 -11.23 5.92
N LYS A 120 1.20 -12.26 6.59
CA LYS A 120 1.92 -13.10 7.54
C LYS A 120 3.09 -13.86 6.94
N ASN A 121 2.94 -14.34 5.70
CA ASN A 121 4.02 -15.03 4.98
C ASN A 121 5.06 -14.08 4.38
N GLY A 122 4.86 -12.76 4.49
CA GLY A 122 5.75 -11.73 3.94
C GLY A 122 5.84 -11.68 2.42
N THR A 123 4.95 -12.39 1.71
CA THR A 123 4.89 -12.33 0.24
C THR A 123 4.25 -11.04 -0.24
N PHE A 124 3.37 -10.44 0.57
CA PHE A 124 2.57 -9.27 0.26
C PHE A 124 1.90 -9.29 -1.13
N LYS A 125 1.52 -10.48 -1.62
CA LYS A 125 0.77 -10.62 -2.86
C LYS A 125 -0.58 -9.91 -2.74
N GLY A 126 -0.94 -9.18 -3.78
CA GLY A 126 -2.13 -8.34 -3.83
C GLY A 126 -2.00 -6.95 -3.19
N PHE A 127 -0.84 -6.60 -2.59
CA PHE A 127 -0.63 -5.31 -1.93
C PHE A 127 0.41 -4.44 -2.64
N PHE A 128 0.09 -3.15 -2.77
CA PHE A 128 0.95 -2.11 -3.31
C PHE A 128 0.94 -0.88 -2.41
N LEU A 129 1.94 -0.02 -2.59
CA LEU A 129 2.01 1.23 -1.85
C LEU A 129 0.75 2.07 -2.05
N GLY A 130 0.23 2.59 -0.95
CA GLY A 130 -0.95 3.44 -0.95
C GLY A 130 -2.27 2.70 -1.09
N ASP A 131 -2.30 1.38 -1.29
CA ASP A 131 -3.56 0.64 -1.14
C ASP A 131 -4.14 0.81 0.27
N TYR A 132 -5.45 0.61 0.41
CA TYR A 132 -6.13 0.93 1.65
C TYR A 132 -7.36 0.07 1.91
N TRP A 133 -7.74 -0.06 3.17
CA TRP A 133 -9.05 -0.57 3.56
C TRP A 133 -9.96 0.57 4.00
N SER A 134 -11.26 0.41 3.77
CA SER A 134 -12.30 1.33 4.27
C SER A 134 -13.09 0.64 5.38
N ILE A 135 -12.57 0.68 6.61
CA ILE A 135 -13.12 -0.06 7.77
C ILE A 135 -13.80 0.93 8.72
N GLY A 136 -15.10 0.74 8.94
CA GLY A 136 -15.93 1.73 9.63
C GLY A 136 -15.95 3.05 8.87
N SER A 137 -15.73 4.16 9.58
CA SER A 137 -15.67 5.51 8.99
C SER A 137 -14.26 5.94 8.55
N TYR A 138 -13.27 5.04 8.62
CA TYR A 138 -11.87 5.38 8.42
C TYR A 138 -11.27 4.68 7.20
N THR A 139 -10.47 5.42 6.45
CA THR A 139 -9.59 4.88 5.42
C THR A 139 -8.23 4.61 6.04
N TRP A 140 -7.83 3.34 6.05
CA TRP A 140 -6.56 2.85 6.60
C TRP A 140 -5.62 2.48 5.46
N ARG A 141 -4.57 3.27 5.27
CA ARG A 141 -3.70 3.19 4.10
C ARG A 141 -2.36 2.57 4.43
N ILE A 142 -1.87 1.74 3.51
CA ILE A 142 -0.52 1.20 3.52
C ILE A 142 0.44 2.33 3.14
N VAL A 143 1.26 2.74 4.11
CA VAL A 143 2.24 3.81 3.95
C VAL A 143 3.67 3.29 3.72
N ASP A 144 3.92 2.02 4.08
CA ASP A 144 5.22 1.37 3.93
C ASP A 144 5.12 -0.16 4.12
N PHE A 145 6.20 -0.89 3.82
CA PHE A 145 6.35 -2.34 3.93
C PHE A 145 7.65 -2.63 4.69
N ASP A 146 7.61 -3.51 5.69
CA ASP A 146 8.78 -3.98 6.44
C ASP A 146 9.67 -2.83 7.00
N TYR A 147 9.08 -1.65 7.27
CA TYR A 147 9.80 -0.43 7.64
C TYR A 147 10.64 -0.59 8.91
N TRP A 148 10.15 -1.36 9.88
CA TRP A 148 10.84 -1.62 11.14
C TRP A 148 11.55 -2.98 11.16
N TYR A 149 11.73 -3.63 10.02
CA TYR A 149 12.40 -4.93 9.95
C TYR A 149 13.85 -4.81 10.44
N ASN A 150 14.28 -5.71 11.33
CA ASN A 150 15.56 -5.66 12.04
C ASN A 150 15.83 -4.37 12.84
N CYS A 151 14.78 -3.62 13.21
CA CYS A 151 14.90 -2.49 14.12
C CYS A 151 14.54 -2.90 15.56
N GLY A 152 14.95 -2.07 16.52
CA GLY A 152 14.73 -2.29 17.96
C GLY A 152 16.01 -2.58 18.74
N ASP A 153 15.93 -2.53 20.08
CA ASP A 153 16.89 -3.19 20.98
C ASP A 153 16.80 -4.73 20.91
N THR A 154 15.66 -5.22 20.41
CA THR A 154 15.45 -6.61 19.99
C THR A 154 14.97 -6.60 18.53
N ALA A 155 15.52 -7.49 17.70
CA ALA A 155 15.21 -7.51 16.28
C ALA A 155 13.74 -7.82 16.01
N PHE A 156 13.05 -6.92 15.31
CA PHE A 156 11.71 -7.15 14.78
C PHE A 156 11.78 -7.81 13.40
N THR A 157 11.50 -9.11 13.31
CA THR A 157 11.68 -9.92 12.09
C THR A 157 10.38 -10.44 11.49
N THR A 158 9.24 -10.04 12.06
CA THR A 158 7.91 -10.35 11.53
C THR A 158 7.65 -9.50 10.28
N PRO A 159 7.29 -10.11 9.13
CA PRO A 159 6.85 -9.34 7.97
C PRO A 159 5.64 -8.47 8.30
N HIS A 160 5.63 -7.21 7.86
CA HIS A 160 4.55 -6.29 8.19
C HIS A 160 4.26 -5.24 7.12
N LEU A 161 3.00 -4.83 7.07
CA LEU A 161 2.59 -3.59 6.42
C LEU A 161 2.54 -2.46 7.45
N VAL A 162 2.94 -1.26 7.06
CA VAL A 162 2.82 -0.06 7.91
C VAL A 162 1.57 0.69 7.52
N ILE A 163 0.73 0.97 8.50
CA ILE A 163 -0.60 1.54 8.31
C ILE A 163 -0.68 2.93 8.94
N MET A 164 -1.33 3.86 8.25
CA MET A 164 -1.80 5.12 8.82
C MET A 164 -3.22 5.42 8.35
N PRO A 165 -4.08 6.03 9.19
CA PRO A 165 -5.34 6.55 8.71
C PRO A 165 -5.11 7.76 7.80
N ASP A 166 -5.96 7.91 6.79
CA ASP A 166 -5.87 9.01 5.83
C ASP A 166 -6.15 10.37 6.44
N LYS A 167 -6.85 10.43 7.56
CA LYS A 167 -7.17 11.64 8.32
C LYS A 167 -6.90 11.38 9.81
N PRO A 168 -6.71 12.41 10.63
CA PRO A 168 -6.70 12.24 12.07
C PRO A 168 -7.97 11.56 12.56
N LEU A 169 -7.85 10.65 13.52
CA LEU A 169 -8.98 9.88 14.05
C LEU A 169 -9.88 10.73 14.95
N TYR A 170 -9.27 11.68 15.65
CA TYR A 170 -9.89 12.66 16.55
C TYR A 170 -8.86 13.74 16.89
N ASN A 171 -9.27 14.78 17.61
CA ASN A 171 -8.35 15.79 18.13
C ASN A 171 -8.12 15.59 19.63
N ALA A 172 -6.87 15.78 20.06
CA ALA A 172 -6.49 15.79 21.46
C ALA A 172 -5.24 16.65 21.67
N GLN A 173 -4.94 16.92 22.94
CA GLN A 173 -3.79 17.74 23.33
C GLN A 173 -2.59 16.85 23.66
N MET A 174 -1.38 17.38 23.49
CA MET A 174 -0.18 16.68 23.98
C MET A 174 -0.14 16.70 25.51
N ASN A 175 -0.45 17.84 26.12
CA ASN A 175 -0.56 18.03 27.57
C ASN A 175 -1.68 19.04 27.92
N GLU A 176 -2.06 19.13 29.19
CA GLU A 176 -3.07 20.12 29.64
C GLU A 176 -2.50 21.54 29.75
N THR A 177 -1.18 21.66 29.90
CA THR A 177 -0.44 22.93 29.94
C THR A 177 0.72 22.88 28.96
N ASN A 178 1.30 24.04 28.65
CA ASN A 178 2.40 24.21 27.69
C ASN A 178 3.74 23.73 28.26
N ILE A 179 3.82 22.43 28.55
CA ILE A 179 5.02 21.75 29.05
C ILE A 179 5.32 20.52 28.21
N THR A 180 6.60 20.17 28.13
CA THR A 180 7.10 18.93 27.52
C THR A 180 7.84 18.04 28.52
N THR A 181 7.78 18.38 29.81
CA THR A 181 8.36 17.58 30.90
C THR A 181 7.96 16.11 30.80
N GLY A 182 8.94 15.22 30.88
CA GLY A 182 8.73 13.78 30.67
C GLY A 182 8.71 13.34 29.20
N GLY A 183 8.95 14.26 28.25
CA GLY A 183 8.98 13.95 26.82
C GLY A 183 7.64 13.48 26.28
N TYR A 184 7.69 12.74 25.16
CA TYR A 184 6.50 12.16 24.55
C TYR A 184 5.87 11.11 25.48
N VAL A 185 6.67 10.25 26.11
CA VAL A 185 6.18 9.19 27.02
C VAL A 185 5.47 9.76 28.24
N GLY A 186 5.97 10.87 28.80
CA GLY A 186 5.33 11.55 29.93
C GLY A 186 4.12 12.40 29.57
N SER A 187 3.82 12.56 28.28
CA SER A 187 2.71 13.40 27.81
C SER A 187 1.33 12.79 28.11
N LYS A 188 0.30 13.63 28.20
CA LYS A 188 -1.10 13.19 28.20
C LYS A 188 -1.47 12.47 26.91
N MET A 189 -0.83 12.81 25.79
CA MET A 189 -1.00 12.07 24.54
C MET A 189 -0.69 10.59 24.73
N TYR A 190 0.51 10.27 25.16
CA TYR A 190 0.96 8.89 25.32
C TYR A 190 0.21 8.15 26.45
N THR A 191 0.06 8.81 27.60
CA THR A 191 -0.49 8.16 28.80
C THR A 191 -2.01 7.99 28.79
N LYS A 192 -2.75 8.79 28.01
CA LYS A 192 -4.22 8.78 28.01
C LYS A 192 -4.81 8.91 26.62
N ASN A 193 -4.45 9.95 25.88
CA ASN A 193 -5.23 10.33 24.70
C ASN A 193 -5.03 9.35 23.54
N LEU A 194 -3.90 8.66 23.42
CA LEU A 194 -3.63 7.68 22.37
C LEU A 194 -4.41 6.37 22.55
N ALA A 195 -4.96 6.11 23.74
CA ALA A 195 -5.74 4.89 24.01
C ALA A 195 -6.94 4.74 23.09
N GLN A 196 -7.62 5.85 22.76
CA GLN A 196 -8.75 5.82 21.82
C GLN A 196 -8.31 5.39 20.41
N ALA A 197 -7.17 5.89 19.91
CA ALA A 197 -6.62 5.46 18.63
C ALA A 197 -6.27 3.96 18.63
N LYS A 198 -5.71 3.45 19.75
CA LYS A 198 -5.45 2.02 19.94
C LYS A 198 -6.74 1.19 19.87
N THR A 199 -7.82 1.64 20.51
CA THR A 199 -9.13 0.97 20.43
C THR A 199 -9.70 0.97 19.01
N LEU A 200 -9.60 2.08 18.28
CA LEU A 200 -10.08 2.18 16.89
C LEU A 200 -9.30 1.27 15.95
N ALA A 201 -7.96 1.25 16.06
CA ALA A 201 -7.12 0.36 15.29
C ALA A 201 -7.40 -1.12 15.64
N ALA A 202 -7.50 -1.47 16.92
CA ALA A 202 -7.83 -2.82 17.36
C ALA A 202 -9.22 -3.27 16.86
N SER A 203 -10.19 -2.36 16.75
CA SER A 203 -11.50 -2.67 16.18
C SER A 203 -11.42 -2.99 14.67
N ALA A 204 -10.45 -2.41 13.97
CA ALA A 204 -10.26 -2.61 12.53
C ALA A 204 -9.36 -3.80 12.19
N PHE A 205 -8.29 -4.02 12.97
CA PHE A 205 -7.23 -4.97 12.67
C PHE A 205 -7.09 -6.11 13.68
N GLY A 206 -7.68 -5.97 14.88
CA GLY A 206 -7.62 -6.98 15.94
C GLY A 206 -6.18 -7.43 16.22
N ASP A 207 -5.99 -8.74 16.25
CA ASP A 207 -4.71 -9.40 16.56
C ASP A 207 -3.66 -9.27 15.44
N LEU A 208 -4.00 -8.64 14.31
CA LEU A 208 -2.99 -8.34 13.28
C LEU A 208 -2.05 -7.22 13.70
N ILE A 209 -2.42 -6.39 14.68
CA ILE A 209 -1.54 -5.31 15.17
C ILE A 209 -0.34 -5.94 15.87
N LEU A 210 0.84 -5.59 15.39
CA LEU A 210 2.09 -6.07 15.96
C LEU A 210 2.62 -5.12 17.03
N THR A 211 3.35 -5.69 17.98
CA THR A 211 4.21 -4.96 18.91
C THR A 211 5.64 -4.97 18.38
N HIS A 212 6.28 -3.80 18.33
CA HIS A 212 7.70 -3.68 18.09
C HIS A 212 8.37 -2.83 19.17
N ARG A 213 9.70 -2.89 19.22
CA ARG A 213 10.49 -2.11 20.16
C ARG A 213 10.76 -0.73 19.59
N GLU A 214 10.29 0.32 20.25
CA GLU A 214 10.48 1.71 19.84
C GLU A 214 11.25 2.49 20.89
N TYR A 215 12.22 3.29 20.46
CA TYR A 215 12.96 4.18 21.35
C TYR A 215 12.24 5.53 21.42
N LEU A 216 11.70 5.86 22.58
CA LEU A 216 10.87 7.05 22.79
C LEU A 216 11.48 8.01 23.81
N THR A 217 11.36 9.30 23.54
CA THR A 217 11.81 10.36 24.45
C THR A 217 10.98 10.38 25.72
N ASN A 218 11.63 10.28 26.88
CA ASN A 218 11.00 10.23 28.20
C ASN A 218 11.47 11.34 29.16
N ALA A 219 12.34 12.24 28.72
CA ALA A 219 12.75 13.41 29.49
C ALA A 219 13.10 14.59 28.58
N VAL A 220 12.90 15.79 29.12
CA VAL A 220 13.26 17.06 28.48
C VAL A 220 13.99 17.93 29.50
N SER A 221 15.12 18.49 29.11
CA SER A 221 15.93 19.39 29.94
C SER A 221 16.24 20.65 29.15
N ASN A 222 15.93 21.82 29.70
CA ASN A 222 16.15 23.13 29.05
C ASN A 222 15.58 23.21 27.61
N GLY A 223 14.46 22.52 27.36
CA GLY A 223 13.80 22.47 26.06
C GLY A 223 14.39 21.46 25.07
N TYR A 224 15.40 20.69 25.44
CA TYR A 224 15.98 19.63 24.62
C TYR A 224 15.48 18.25 25.06
N PRO A 225 15.12 17.34 24.12
CA PRO A 225 15.09 15.91 24.40
C PRO A 225 16.39 15.48 25.09
N SER A 226 16.30 15.01 26.33
CA SER A 226 17.50 14.72 27.15
C SER A 226 17.66 13.26 27.50
N ALA A 227 16.60 12.46 27.45
CA ALA A 227 16.67 11.02 27.64
C ALA A 227 15.53 10.28 26.91
N GLY A 228 15.72 8.98 26.74
CA GLY A 228 14.75 8.08 26.13
C GLY A 228 15.01 6.65 26.54
N ALA A 229 14.04 5.78 26.27
CA ALA A 229 14.12 4.36 26.58
C ALA A 229 13.39 3.54 25.53
N TRP A 230 13.62 2.23 25.53
CA TRP A 230 12.94 1.27 24.68
C TRP A 230 11.61 0.83 25.30
N PHE A 231 10.54 0.93 24.52
CA PHE A 231 9.19 0.55 24.90
C PHE A 231 8.61 -0.47 23.91
N ASP A 232 7.68 -1.27 24.42
CA ASP A 232 6.79 -2.06 23.57
C ASP A 232 5.73 -1.12 22.99
N SER A 233 5.78 -0.91 21.68
CA SER A 233 4.86 -0.03 20.96
C SER A 233 4.03 -0.84 19.98
N THR A 234 2.71 -0.70 20.10
CA THR A 234 1.77 -1.20 19.10
C THR A 234 1.33 -0.11 18.13
N LEU A 235 1.29 1.13 18.60
CA LEU A 235 0.71 2.26 17.87
C LEU A 235 1.21 3.56 18.48
N GLU A 236 1.81 4.42 17.66
CA GLU A 236 2.41 5.69 18.08
C GLU A 236 2.08 6.82 17.10
N LEU A 237 2.25 8.07 17.53
CA LEU A 237 2.34 9.19 16.59
C LEU A 237 3.63 9.07 15.75
N PRO A 238 3.61 9.39 14.45
CA PRO A 238 4.81 9.42 13.62
C PRO A 238 5.76 10.53 14.10
N ASN A 239 7.04 10.41 13.76
CA ASN A 239 8.02 11.48 13.97
C ASN A 239 8.23 12.32 12.70
N GLU A 240 8.95 13.42 12.83
CA GLU A 240 9.32 14.32 11.74
C GLU A 240 10.02 13.58 10.59
N ILE A 241 10.93 12.64 10.89
CA ILE A 241 11.68 11.93 9.86
C ILE A 241 10.76 11.03 9.02
N MET A 242 9.82 10.32 9.64
CA MET A 242 8.84 9.50 8.94
C MET A 242 7.97 10.32 7.99
N MET A 243 7.63 11.56 8.36
CA MET A 243 6.82 12.46 7.55
C MET A 243 7.63 13.22 6.48
N TYR A 244 8.77 13.78 6.86
CA TYR A 244 9.51 14.79 6.10
C TYR A 244 10.88 14.32 5.62
N GLY A 245 11.33 13.13 6.04
CA GLY A 245 12.66 12.60 5.74
C GLY A 245 13.79 13.21 6.57
N SER A 246 13.50 14.17 7.46
CA SER A 246 14.47 14.82 8.33
C SER A 246 13.79 15.39 9.59
N LEU A 247 14.60 15.72 10.60
CA LEU A 247 14.16 16.56 11.71
C LEU A 247 14.13 18.01 11.24
N VAL A 248 12.98 18.68 11.36
CA VAL A 248 12.81 20.07 10.91
C VAL A 248 12.83 21.02 12.11
N PHE A 249 12.12 20.67 13.18
CA PHE A 249 11.97 21.51 14.38
C PHE A 249 12.64 20.95 15.62
N THR A 250 12.77 19.62 15.74
CA THR A 250 13.48 19.02 16.89
C THR A 250 14.84 19.70 17.07
N PRO A 251 15.19 20.20 18.27
CA PRO A 251 16.37 21.05 18.43
C PRO A 251 17.66 20.28 18.15
N ALA A 252 18.64 20.95 17.53
CA ALA A 252 19.96 20.40 17.28
C ALA A 252 20.89 20.58 18.49
N GLY A 253 21.91 19.73 18.59
CA GLY A 253 23.00 19.98 19.50
C GLY A 253 23.81 21.20 19.05
N ASP A 254 24.36 21.93 20.00
CA ASP A 254 25.15 23.15 19.80
C ASP A 254 26.65 22.94 20.09
N GLY A 255 27.08 21.68 20.22
CA GLY A 255 28.43 21.30 20.62
C GLY A 255 28.64 21.21 22.14
N THR A 256 27.70 21.72 22.94
CA THR A 256 27.68 21.57 24.40
C THR A 256 26.56 20.63 24.84
N VAL A 257 25.37 20.80 24.25
CA VAL A 257 24.22 19.93 24.47
C VAL A 257 24.21 18.82 23.42
N VAL A 258 24.29 17.57 23.88
CA VAL A 258 24.03 16.40 23.04
C VAL A 258 22.54 16.05 23.16
N VAL A 259 21.78 16.32 22.11
CA VAL A 259 20.33 16.10 22.09
C VAL A 259 20.02 14.63 21.84
N ASN A 260 19.09 14.08 22.62
CA ASN A 260 18.59 12.73 22.38
C ASN A 260 17.67 12.69 21.14
N ARG A 261 18.27 12.47 19.97
CA ARG A 261 17.58 12.31 18.67
C ARG A 261 17.53 10.85 18.21
N TYR A 262 17.79 9.89 19.09
CA TYR A 262 17.77 8.47 18.74
C TYR A 262 16.36 8.03 18.36
N THR A 263 16.22 7.36 17.21
CA THR A 263 14.95 6.76 16.76
C THR A 263 15.20 5.69 15.71
N ILE A 264 14.30 4.69 15.64
CA ILE A 264 14.27 3.73 14.54
C ILE A 264 13.37 4.19 13.38
N GLY A 265 12.52 5.20 13.61
CA GLY A 265 11.79 5.90 12.57
C GLY A 265 12.71 6.86 11.82
N LYS A 266 13.70 6.32 11.13
CA LYS A 266 14.91 7.03 10.66
C LYS A 266 14.91 7.38 9.17
N THR A 267 13.87 7.04 8.43
CA THR A 267 13.71 7.40 7.01
C THR A 267 12.30 7.91 6.74
N GLN A 268 12.09 8.63 5.63
CA GLN A 268 10.74 8.97 5.22
C GLN A 268 9.97 7.70 4.87
N LEU A 269 8.69 7.63 5.27
CA LEU A 269 7.82 6.53 4.85
C LEU A 269 7.66 6.55 3.32
N ALA A 270 7.68 5.37 2.71
CA ALA A 270 7.66 5.20 1.25
C ALA A 270 6.55 6.00 0.57
N LEU A 271 5.33 6.00 1.12
CA LEU A 271 4.20 6.72 0.55
C LEU A 271 4.48 8.22 0.45
N PHE A 272 5.15 8.79 1.44
CA PHE A 272 5.45 10.21 1.49
C PHE A 272 6.62 10.60 0.60
N THR A 273 7.52 9.66 0.29
CA THR A 273 8.52 9.83 -0.77
C THR A 273 7.89 9.78 -2.17
N VAL A 274 7.06 8.77 -2.43
CA VAL A 274 6.49 8.50 -3.77
C VAL A 274 5.32 9.45 -4.09
N VAL A 275 4.51 9.80 -3.09
CA VAL A 275 3.32 10.64 -3.23
C VAL A 275 3.29 11.72 -2.14
N PRO A 276 4.18 12.75 -2.21
CA PRO A 276 4.33 13.75 -1.14
C PRO A 276 3.04 14.48 -0.74
N LYS A 277 2.08 14.62 -1.65
CA LYS A 277 0.75 15.19 -1.35
C LYS A 277 -0.03 14.43 -0.27
N MET A 278 0.37 13.20 0.08
CA MET A 278 -0.27 12.40 1.14
C MET A 278 0.23 12.74 2.56
N ILE A 279 1.32 13.53 2.67
CA ILE A 279 1.80 14.07 3.95
C ILE A 279 0.75 15.03 4.52
N SER A 280 0.49 16.12 3.79
CA SER A 280 -0.52 17.11 4.15
C SER A 280 -1.80 16.86 3.36
N ASN A 281 -2.73 16.25 4.05
CA ASN A 281 -4.09 15.95 3.62
C ASN A 281 -5.06 17.09 4.01
N ARG A 282 -4.60 18.34 4.14
CA ARG A 282 -5.38 19.48 4.70
C ARG A 282 -5.87 19.25 6.13
N ALA A 283 -5.10 18.54 6.95
CA ALA A 283 -5.37 18.43 8.38
C ALA A 283 -4.14 18.81 9.19
N THR A 284 -4.39 19.40 10.36
CA THR A 284 -3.35 19.63 11.36
C THR A 284 -3.28 18.43 12.31
N PHE A 285 -2.09 17.86 12.50
CA PHE A 285 -1.90 16.73 13.40
C PHE A 285 -0.52 16.71 14.06
N TRP A 286 -0.48 16.03 15.20
CA TRP A 286 0.69 15.93 16.04
C TRP A 286 1.73 14.95 15.50
N LEU A 287 2.99 15.28 15.74
CA LEU A 287 4.13 14.36 15.66
C LEU A 287 4.69 14.18 17.08
N ARG A 288 5.38 13.06 17.32
CA ARG A 288 5.87 12.73 18.67
C ARG A 288 7.08 13.55 19.13
N ASP A 289 7.71 14.31 18.24
CA ASP A 289 8.98 14.97 18.54
C ASP A 289 8.83 16.25 19.39
N ILE A 290 9.82 16.47 20.26
CA ILE A 290 9.90 17.66 21.12
C ILE A 290 10.65 18.77 20.40
N VAL A 291 10.08 19.97 20.43
CA VAL A 291 10.68 21.17 19.81
C VAL A 291 11.26 22.12 20.86
N SER A 292 10.60 22.24 22.02
CA SER A 292 11.06 23.09 23.12
C SER A 292 10.49 22.61 24.46
N SER A 293 10.64 23.42 25.53
CA SER A 293 10.04 23.16 26.85
C SER A 293 8.50 23.21 26.84
N ALA A 294 7.89 23.70 25.76
CA ALA A 294 6.44 23.93 25.66
C ALA A 294 5.80 23.39 24.38
N VAL A 295 6.59 22.93 23.40
CA VAL A 295 6.15 22.74 22.01
C VAL A 295 6.50 21.35 21.49
N PHE A 296 5.57 20.75 20.75
CA PHE A 296 5.76 19.52 19.98
C PHE A 296 5.68 19.78 18.47
N ALA A 297 6.31 18.91 17.68
CA ALA A 297 6.26 18.99 16.22
C ALA A 297 4.88 18.61 15.67
N GLY A 298 4.57 19.10 14.47
CA GLY A 298 3.28 18.88 13.83
C GLY A 298 3.33 19.00 12.30
N VAL A 299 2.23 18.61 11.66
CA VAL A 299 1.92 18.90 10.26
C VAL A 299 0.82 19.95 10.23
N ASN A 300 0.96 20.99 9.40
CA ASN A 300 -0.03 22.05 9.26
C ASN A 300 -1.06 21.74 8.16
N TYR A 301 -2.32 22.16 8.35
CA TYR A 301 -3.34 22.11 7.30
C TYR A 301 -2.96 22.90 6.02
N GLY A 302 -2.09 23.90 6.16
CA GLY A 302 -1.54 24.73 5.09
C GLY A 302 -0.57 23.98 4.16
N GLY A 303 -0.02 22.84 4.60
CA GLY A 303 0.95 22.06 3.84
C GLY A 303 2.39 22.25 4.30
N ASP A 304 2.65 23.22 5.17
CA ASP A 304 3.94 23.49 5.79
C ASP A 304 4.23 22.56 6.98
N THR A 305 5.51 22.38 7.24
CA THR A 305 5.98 21.80 8.49
C THR A 305 5.79 22.82 9.61
N THR A 306 5.40 22.38 10.79
CA THR A 306 5.07 23.31 11.89
C THR A 306 5.36 22.67 13.26
N CYS A 307 5.21 23.47 14.29
CA CYS A 307 5.20 23.03 15.68
C CYS A 307 4.13 23.80 16.44
N TYR A 308 3.62 23.22 17.54
CA TYR A 308 2.55 23.84 18.31
C TYR A 308 2.72 23.65 19.82
N VAL A 309 2.13 24.57 20.59
CA VAL A 309 2.18 24.52 22.05
C VAL A 309 1.37 23.32 22.58
N ALA A 310 1.88 22.67 23.62
CA ALA A 310 1.40 21.35 24.03
C ALA A 310 -0.08 21.29 24.46
N SER A 311 -0.66 22.41 24.87
CA SER A 311 -2.07 22.50 25.31
C SER A 311 -3.09 22.71 24.20
N ASP A 312 -2.65 22.93 22.96
CA ASP A 312 -3.55 23.01 21.82
C ASP A 312 -4.16 21.63 21.49
N SER A 313 -5.33 21.62 20.84
CA SER A 313 -6.00 20.37 20.43
C SER A 313 -5.92 20.18 18.92
N TYR A 314 -5.11 19.20 18.49
CA TYR A 314 -4.92 18.85 17.08
C TYR A 314 -5.08 17.36 16.83
N GLY A 315 -5.05 16.99 15.56
CA GLY A 315 -5.31 15.64 15.10
C GLY A 315 -4.36 14.60 15.67
N VAL A 316 -4.92 13.46 16.08
CA VAL A 316 -4.22 12.23 16.42
C VAL A 316 -4.24 11.32 15.20
N ARG A 317 -3.10 11.19 14.53
CA ARG A 317 -2.92 10.40 13.30
C ARG A 317 -1.76 9.40 13.49
N PRO A 318 -2.04 8.22 14.06
CA PRO A 318 -0.99 7.28 14.42
C PRO A 318 -0.44 6.50 13.22
N VAL A 319 0.69 5.84 13.44
CA VAL A 319 1.33 4.88 12.55
C VAL A 319 1.60 3.58 13.32
N PHE A 320 1.39 2.43 12.67
CA PHE A 320 1.54 1.11 13.31
C PHE A 320 1.80 0.00 12.28
N ALA A 321 2.26 -1.16 12.77
CA ALA A 321 2.52 -2.34 11.95
C ALA A 321 1.35 -3.34 12.05
N ILE A 322 1.01 -3.98 10.92
CA ILE A 322 0.16 -5.17 10.88
C ILE A 322 0.89 -6.36 10.25
N GLY A 323 0.71 -7.57 10.77
CA GLY A 323 1.44 -8.77 10.36
C GLY A 323 0.73 -10.10 10.63
#